data_AF-A0A3P9NWS6-F1
#
_entry.id   AF-A0A3P9NWS6-F1
#
_cell.length_a   1.000
_cell.length_b   1.000
_cell.length_c   1.000
_cell.angle_alpha   90.00
_cell.angle_beta   90.00
_cell.angle_gamma   90.00
#
_symmetry.space_group_name_H-M   'P 1'
#
loop_
_entity.id
_entity.type
_entity.pdbx_description
1 polymer ?
#
loop_
_entity_poly.entity_id
_entity_poly.type
_entity_poly.pdbx_seq_one_letter_code
_entity_poly.pdbx_strand_id
1 'polypeptide(L)'
;MFVFFTRRGRWVRSDGQLDGDWETKRKRKIADITQALSVDPVDVATLRRMAISEGGLLTDEIRCQVWPWLLNIPPHLLDQEPGTDYNQVLLDVQRSLRRFPPGMPDEQREGLQEELIDIILRVLQRNPQLHYYQGYHDIVVTFLLVVGERLATVLVEKLSTHHLRDFMDPTMDNTKHILNYLMPIIERVNPEVQDFMQQAEVGTVFALSWLITWFGHVLSDFRHVVRLYDFFLACHPLMPIYFAAVIVLHREGEVLDCECDMAMVHHLLSQIPQDLPYETLISRAGDLFVQFPPSELAREAAAHESMATSTFKDFELASTQQRPDTVLRRRRRQKQGSPESSTANPVMTVAQPSTARRFVRLAVMGLTVALGAAALAVVNTALEWAPKLDLFP
;
A
#
# COMPACT_ATOMS: atom_id res chain seq x y z
N MET A 1 -20.78 -11.01 -30.13
CA MET A 1 -21.96 -11.44 -30.91
C MET A 1 -21.49 -12.46 -31.94
N PHE A 2 -21.63 -13.77 -31.66
CA PHE A 2 -21.33 -14.82 -32.63
C PHE A 2 -22.58 -15.67 -32.81
N VAL A 3 -23.08 -15.73 -34.04
CA VAL A 3 -24.32 -16.43 -34.42
C VAL A 3 -23.92 -17.73 -35.11
N PHE A 4 -24.20 -18.87 -34.49
CA PHE A 4 -24.19 -20.17 -35.18
C PHE A 4 -25.63 -20.61 -35.46
N PHE A 5 -25.92 -20.83 -36.74
CA PHE A 5 -27.21 -21.30 -37.24
C PHE A 5 -27.18 -22.84 -37.32
N THR A 6 -27.96 -23.55 -36.51
CA THR A 6 -28.21 -24.98 -36.71
C THR A 6 -29.69 -25.24 -37.01
N ARG A 7 -29.92 -26.10 -38.01
CA ARG A 7 -31.23 -26.53 -38.51
C ARG A 7 -31.97 -27.37 -37.46
N ARG A 8 -32.57 -26.71 -36.47
CA ARG A 8 -33.79 -27.13 -35.73
C ARG A 8 -34.06 -26.06 -34.68
N GLY A 9 -35.05 -25.21 -34.97
CA GLY A 9 -35.40 -24.02 -34.19
C GLY A 9 -35.75 -24.33 -32.72
N ARG A 10 -34.75 -24.27 -31.85
CA ARG A 10 -34.92 -24.07 -30.42
C ARG A 10 -33.79 -23.17 -29.95
N TRP A 11 -34.13 -21.96 -29.51
CA TRP A 11 -33.21 -21.06 -28.83
C TRP A 11 -32.80 -21.73 -27.51
N VAL A 12 -31.61 -22.33 -27.46
CA VAL A 12 -30.99 -22.74 -26.20
C VAL A 12 -30.17 -21.56 -25.72
N ARG A 13 -30.62 -20.91 -24.64
CA ARG A 13 -29.82 -19.91 -23.91
C ARG A 13 -28.55 -20.60 -23.41
N SER A 14 -27.40 -20.17 -23.92
CA SER A 14 -26.07 -20.61 -23.46
C SER A 14 -25.67 -19.94 -22.12
N ASP A 15 -26.40 -18.90 -21.69
CA ASP A 15 -26.06 -18.11 -20.50
C ASP A 15 -26.12 -18.92 -19.19
N GLY A 16 -27.04 -19.89 -19.09
CA GLY A 16 -27.23 -20.66 -17.84
C GLY A 16 -26.10 -21.65 -17.52
N GLN A 17 -25.25 -22.02 -18.49
CA GLN A 17 -24.19 -23.00 -18.30
C GLN A 17 -22.85 -22.35 -17.92
N LEU A 18 -22.60 -21.11 -18.36
CA LEU A 18 -21.44 -20.30 -17.97
C LEU A 18 -21.61 -19.76 -16.54
N ASP A 19 -22.80 -19.29 -16.18
CA ASP A 19 -23.09 -18.80 -14.81
C ASP A 19 -23.00 -19.91 -13.76
N GLY A 20 -23.42 -21.14 -14.11
CA GLY A 20 -23.33 -22.30 -13.22
C GLY A 20 -21.90 -22.76 -12.95
N ASP A 21 -21.00 -22.66 -13.94
CA ASP A 21 -19.58 -23.00 -13.80
C ASP A 21 -18.85 -21.98 -12.94
N TRP A 22 -19.10 -20.68 -13.16
CA TRP A 22 -18.55 -19.60 -12.33
C TRP A 22 -18.97 -19.72 -10.87
N GLU A 23 -20.26 -19.89 -10.58
CA GLU A 23 -20.74 -19.97 -9.19
C GLU A 23 -20.17 -21.22 -8.48
N THR A 24 -19.96 -22.31 -9.22
CA THR A 24 -19.31 -23.52 -8.69
C THR A 24 -17.83 -23.27 -8.37
N LYS A 25 -17.09 -22.61 -9.27
CA LYS A 25 -15.69 -22.20 -9.04
C LYS A 25 -15.58 -21.25 -7.85
N ARG A 26 -16.48 -20.27 -7.75
CA ARG A 26 -16.56 -19.31 -6.64
C ARG A 26 -16.77 -20.02 -5.31
N LYS A 27 -17.74 -20.94 -5.22
CA LYS A 27 -18.00 -21.73 -4.00
C LYS A 27 -16.82 -22.59 -3.59
N ARG A 28 -16.16 -23.25 -4.55
CA ARG A 28 -14.94 -24.03 -4.30
C ARG A 28 -13.83 -23.13 -3.75
N LYS A 29 -13.59 -21.97 -4.38
CA LYS A 29 -12.56 -21.02 -3.93
C LYS A 29 -12.81 -20.52 -2.50
N ILE A 30 -14.06 -20.19 -2.16
CA ILE A 30 -14.43 -19.81 -0.78
C ILE A 30 -14.15 -20.96 0.18
N ALA A 31 -14.55 -22.19 -0.16
CA ALA A 31 -14.31 -23.36 0.68
C ALA A 31 -12.81 -23.61 0.92
N ASP A 32 -11.98 -23.50 -0.12
CA ASP A 32 -10.53 -23.66 -0.03
C ASP A 32 -9.89 -22.59 0.88
N ILE A 33 -10.35 -21.33 0.78
CA ILE A 33 -9.91 -20.24 1.66
C ILE A 33 -10.32 -20.50 3.11
N THR A 34 -11.59 -20.88 3.35
CA THR A 34 -12.08 -21.19 4.70
C THR A 34 -11.32 -22.36 5.31
N GLN A 35 -11.04 -23.40 4.52
CA GLN A 35 -10.25 -24.54 4.98
C GLN A 35 -8.83 -24.10 5.35
N ALA A 36 -8.16 -23.29 4.52
CA ALA A 36 -6.83 -22.79 4.78
C ALA A 36 -6.74 -21.93 6.05
N LEU A 37 -7.78 -21.16 6.37
CA LEU A 37 -7.90 -20.38 7.61
C LEU A 37 -8.19 -21.24 8.86
N SER A 38 -8.77 -22.42 8.68
CA SER A 38 -9.22 -23.28 9.80
C SER A 38 -8.15 -24.23 10.36
N VAL A 39 -7.07 -24.46 9.61
CA VAL A 39 -5.96 -25.36 10.02
C VAL A 39 -4.95 -24.62 10.90
N ASP A 40 -4.26 -25.35 11.80
CA ASP A 40 -3.21 -24.81 12.67
C ASP A 40 -1.87 -25.55 12.40
N PRO A 41 -0.82 -24.86 11.91
CA PRO A 41 -0.79 -23.44 11.53
C PRO A 41 -1.63 -23.16 10.27
N VAL A 42 -2.09 -21.92 10.15
CA VAL A 42 -2.86 -21.43 8.98
C VAL A 42 -2.06 -21.65 7.70
N ASP A 43 -2.72 -22.17 6.66
CA ASP A 43 -2.08 -22.46 5.38
C ASP A 43 -1.95 -21.19 4.52
N VAL A 44 -0.99 -20.35 4.87
CA VAL A 44 -0.68 -19.09 4.16
C VAL A 44 -0.30 -19.34 2.70
N ALA A 45 0.29 -20.49 2.37
CA ALA A 45 0.65 -20.81 1.00
C ALA A 45 -0.60 -20.99 0.12
N THR A 46 -1.64 -21.66 0.63
CA THR A 46 -2.94 -21.73 -0.04
C THR A 46 -3.58 -20.35 -0.16
N LEU A 47 -3.56 -19.53 0.90
CA LEU A 47 -4.10 -18.17 0.84
C LEU A 47 -3.41 -17.30 -0.22
N ARG A 48 -2.08 -17.37 -0.34
CA ARG A 48 -1.32 -16.70 -1.41
C ARG A 48 -1.75 -17.16 -2.80
N ARG A 49 -1.86 -18.49 -3.02
CA ARG A 49 -2.35 -19.03 -4.30
C ARG A 49 -3.75 -18.54 -4.64
N MET A 50 -4.65 -18.48 -3.66
CA MET A 50 -6.02 -17.98 -3.87
C MET A 50 -6.06 -16.50 -4.22
N ALA A 51 -5.23 -15.68 -3.56
CA ALA A 51 -5.11 -14.24 -3.85
C ALA A 51 -4.49 -13.96 -5.24
N ILE A 52 -3.55 -14.80 -5.70
CA ILE A 52 -2.94 -14.67 -7.04
C ILE A 52 -3.90 -15.14 -8.13
N SER A 53 -4.57 -16.28 -7.94
CA SER A 53 -5.49 -16.88 -8.92
C SER A 53 -6.67 -15.98 -9.29
N GLU A 54 -7.26 -16.24 -10.48
CA GLU A 54 -8.36 -15.49 -11.10
C GLU A 54 -9.43 -15.04 -10.08
N GLY A 55 -9.76 -13.75 -10.09
CA GLY A 55 -10.76 -13.13 -9.21
C GLY A 55 -10.28 -12.83 -7.78
N GLY A 56 -9.05 -13.18 -7.40
CA GLY A 56 -8.47 -12.84 -6.10
C GLY A 56 -9.27 -13.37 -4.91
N LEU A 57 -9.39 -12.58 -3.84
CA LEU A 57 -10.05 -13.00 -2.59
C LEU A 57 -11.57 -12.82 -2.59
N LEU A 58 -12.16 -12.42 -3.72
CA LEU A 58 -13.60 -12.35 -4.00
C LEU A 58 -14.39 -11.27 -3.24
N THR A 59 -14.25 -11.18 -1.90
CA THR A 59 -15.04 -10.23 -1.08
C THR A 59 -14.22 -9.58 0.03
N ASP A 60 -14.69 -8.43 0.52
CA ASP A 60 -14.00 -7.67 1.56
C ASP A 60 -14.01 -8.39 2.91
N GLU A 61 -15.05 -9.18 3.21
CA GLU A 61 -15.10 -10.01 4.43
C GLU A 61 -14.02 -11.09 4.45
N ILE A 62 -13.66 -11.63 3.27
CA ILE A 62 -12.54 -12.56 3.13
C ILE A 62 -11.22 -11.80 3.26
N ARG A 63 -11.11 -10.60 2.68
CA ARG A 63 -9.89 -9.76 2.78
C ARG A 63 -9.57 -9.37 4.22
N CYS A 64 -10.58 -9.00 5.01
CA CYS A 64 -10.45 -8.75 6.45
C CYS A 64 -9.80 -9.93 7.20
N GLN A 65 -10.04 -11.16 6.75
CA GLN A 65 -9.48 -12.36 7.36
C GLN A 65 -8.11 -12.71 6.79
N VAL A 66 -7.91 -12.53 5.47
CA VAL A 66 -6.75 -13.06 4.75
C VAL A 66 -5.59 -12.08 4.61
N TRP A 67 -5.84 -10.79 4.38
CA TRP A 67 -4.78 -9.78 4.25
C TRP A 67 -3.83 -9.73 5.46
N PRO A 68 -4.28 -9.88 6.73
CA PRO A 68 -3.36 -9.97 7.86
C PRO A 68 -2.37 -11.13 7.77
N TRP A 69 -2.80 -12.29 7.23
CA TRP A 69 -1.93 -13.44 7.02
C TRP A 69 -0.95 -13.23 5.88
N LEU A 70 -1.40 -12.62 4.78
CA LEU A 70 -0.52 -12.25 3.65
C LEU A 70 0.58 -11.28 4.09
N LEU A 71 0.24 -10.36 5.00
CA LEU A 71 1.16 -9.42 5.65
C LEU A 71 1.84 -9.95 6.92
N ASN A 72 1.76 -11.26 7.18
CA ASN A 72 2.41 -11.94 8.32
C ASN A 72 2.22 -11.17 9.65
N ILE A 73 1.01 -10.67 9.87
CA ILE A 73 0.68 -9.90 11.08
C ILE A 73 0.36 -10.87 12.21
N PRO A 74 1.08 -10.79 13.33
CA PRO A 74 0.78 -11.62 14.48
C PRO A 74 -0.64 -11.35 15.01
N PRO A 75 -1.42 -12.39 15.36
CA PRO A 75 -2.80 -12.21 15.85
C PRO A 75 -2.92 -11.25 17.05
N HIS A 76 -1.89 -11.20 17.91
CA HIS A 76 -1.88 -10.33 19.10
C HIS A 76 -1.78 -8.82 18.80
N LEU A 77 -1.41 -8.42 17.58
CA LEU A 77 -1.42 -7.02 17.16
C LEU A 77 -2.80 -6.58 16.65
N LEU A 78 -3.68 -7.53 16.33
CA LEU A 78 -5.06 -7.26 15.93
C LEU A 78 -5.95 -6.87 17.13
N ASP A 79 -5.50 -7.19 18.35
CA ASP A 79 -6.23 -6.99 19.60
C ASP A 79 -5.82 -5.72 20.38
N GLN A 80 -4.88 -4.91 19.87
CA GLN A 80 -4.41 -3.70 20.56
C GLN A 80 -5.29 -2.48 20.27
N GLU A 81 -5.84 -1.88 21.33
CA GLU A 81 -6.58 -0.61 21.27
C GLU A 81 -5.68 0.55 20.83
N PRO A 82 -6.14 1.48 19.98
CA PRO A 82 -5.34 2.61 19.56
C PRO A 82 -5.05 3.57 20.72
N GLY A 83 -3.76 3.85 20.96
CA GLY A 83 -3.34 4.89 21.89
C GLY A 83 -3.69 6.29 21.35
N THR A 84 -4.32 7.09 22.21
CA THR A 84 -4.73 8.47 21.95
C THR A 84 -3.53 9.40 22.13
N ASP A 85 -2.94 9.90 21.05
CA ASP A 85 -2.14 11.12 21.10
C ASP A 85 -2.06 11.77 19.71
N TYR A 86 -2.77 12.90 19.58
CA TYR A 86 -2.85 13.67 18.35
C TYR A 86 -2.14 15.01 18.52
N ASN A 87 -1.23 15.29 17.59
CA ASN A 87 -1.22 16.58 16.92
C ASN A 87 -0.52 16.47 15.56
N GLN A 88 -1.21 17.03 14.56
CA GLN A 88 -0.68 17.69 13.36
C GLN A 88 -0.18 16.82 12.19
N VAL A 89 -1.06 16.64 11.19
CA VAL A 89 -0.79 16.89 9.75
C VAL A 89 -2.15 17.14 9.10
N LEU A 90 -2.41 18.37 8.67
CA LEU A 90 -3.55 18.69 7.82
C LEU A 90 -3.04 19.58 6.71
N LEU A 91 -2.73 19.00 5.55
CA LEU A 91 -2.46 19.74 4.31
C LEU A 91 -2.72 18.94 3.01
N ASP A 92 -3.12 17.66 3.06
CA ASP A 92 -3.35 16.86 1.82
C ASP A 92 -4.69 16.10 1.73
N VAL A 93 -5.65 16.38 2.62
CA VAL A 93 -6.95 15.66 2.67
C VAL A 93 -7.93 16.12 1.59
N GLN A 94 -7.78 17.35 1.10
CA GLN A 94 -8.70 17.95 0.13
C GLN A 94 -8.52 17.42 -1.31
N ARG A 95 -7.53 16.55 -1.56
CA ARG A 95 -7.26 16.00 -2.91
C ARG A 95 -7.72 14.55 -3.12
N SER A 96 -8.02 13.80 -2.06
CA SER A 96 -8.48 12.40 -2.12
C SER A 96 -10.00 12.24 -2.38
N LEU A 97 -10.70 13.33 -2.68
CA LEU A 97 -12.16 13.40 -2.90
C LEU A 97 -12.70 12.50 -4.04
N ARG A 98 -11.87 11.99 -4.95
CA ARG A 98 -12.33 11.20 -6.12
C ARG A 98 -12.50 9.69 -5.87
N ARG A 99 -12.15 9.18 -4.67
CA ARG A 99 -12.08 7.73 -4.39
C ARG A 99 -13.27 7.16 -3.62
N PHE A 100 -14.13 8.00 -3.06
CA PHE A 100 -15.33 7.54 -2.37
C PHE A 100 -16.42 7.13 -3.37
N PRO A 101 -17.22 6.08 -3.08
CA PRO A 101 -18.28 5.63 -3.97
C PRO A 101 -19.23 6.78 -4.36
N PRO A 102 -19.63 6.90 -5.64
CA PRO A 102 -20.60 7.92 -6.05
C PRO A 102 -21.94 7.68 -5.33
N GLY A 103 -22.39 8.68 -4.56
CA GLY A 103 -23.63 8.60 -3.77
C GLY A 103 -23.44 8.41 -2.25
N MET A 104 -22.20 8.36 -1.76
CA MET A 104 -21.93 8.39 -0.31
C MET A 104 -22.34 9.75 0.30
N PRO A 105 -23.10 9.78 1.42
CA PRO A 105 -23.43 11.01 2.13
C PRO A 105 -22.18 11.79 2.55
N ASP A 106 -22.27 13.13 2.53
CA ASP A 106 -21.12 13.99 2.83
C ASP A 106 -20.60 13.80 4.27
N GLU A 107 -21.49 13.64 5.25
CA GLU A 107 -21.11 13.35 6.66
C GLU A 107 -20.31 12.06 6.79
N GLN A 108 -20.71 11.00 6.07
CA GLN A 108 -19.99 9.72 6.08
C GLN A 108 -18.61 9.87 5.42
N ARG A 109 -18.51 10.72 4.40
CA ARG A 109 -17.24 11.00 3.70
C ARG A 109 -16.28 11.77 4.59
N GLU A 110 -16.77 12.77 5.31
CA GLU A 110 -16.00 13.55 6.27
C GLU A 110 -15.46 12.66 7.39
N GLY A 111 -16.29 11.76 7.94
CA GLY A 111 -15.84 10.78 8.94
C GLY A 111 -14.71 9.87 8.43
N LEU A 112 -14.85 9.33 7.20
CA LEU A 112 -13.79 8.51 6.60
C LEU A 112 -12.52 9.32 6.28
N GLN A 113 -12.62 10.63 6.02
CA GLN A 113 -11.46 11.50 5.85
C GLN A 113 -10.71 11.70 7.16
N GLU A 114 -11.43 11.88 8.27
CA GLU A 114 -10.83 11.94 9.61
C GLU A 114 -10.12 10.62 9.93
N GLU A 115 -10.79 9.49 9.77
CA GLU A 115 -10.20 8.15 9.98
C GLU A 115 -8.94 7.92 9.11
N LEU A 116 -8.94 8.41 7.86
CA LEU A 116 -7.79 8.33 6.96
C LEU A 116 -6.58 9.11 7.49
N ILE A 117 -6.79 10.35 7.94
CA ILE A 117 -5.73 11.19 8.53
C ILE A 117 -5.13 10.50 9.75
N ASP A 118 -6.02 10.00 10.58
CA ASP A 118 -5.73 9.34 11.83
C ASP A 118 -4.82 8.13 11.65
N ILE A 119 -5.11 7.28 10.66
CA ILE A 119 -4.24 6.16 10.30
C ILE A 119 -2.86 6.66 9.86
N ILE A 120 -2.81 7.61 8.93
CA ILE A 120 -1.53 8.10 8.36
C ILE A 120 -0.64 8.66 9.47
N LEU A 121 -1.20 9.52 10.33
CA LEU A 121 -0.49 10.12 11.45
C LEU A 121 0.03 9.06 12.42
N ARG A 122 -0.82 8.10 12.80
CA ARG A 122 -0.46 7.04 13.74
C ARG A 122 0.69 6.18 13.20
N VAL A 123 0.68 5.85 11.90
CA VAL A 123 1.76 5.09 11.26
C VAL A 123 3.08 5.88 11.30
N LEU A 124 3.06 7.16 10.90
CA LEU A 124 4.27 8.01 10.86
C LEU A 124 4.83 8.30 12.26
N GLN A 125 3.96 8.55 13.25
CA GLN A 125 4.38 8.78 14.63
C GLN A 125 5.06 7.55 15.25
N ARG A 126 4.54 6.35 14.98
CA ARG A 126 5.13 5.09 15.47
C ARG A 126 6.42 4.72 14.75
N ASN A 127 6.62 5.25 13.54
CA ASN A 127 7.73 4.91 12.66
C ASN A 127 8.41 6.19 12.18
N PRO A 128 9.16 6.90 13.04
CA PRO A 128 9.76 8.20 12.74
C PRO A 128 10.80 8.17 11.60
N GLN A 129 11.23 6.99 11.17
CA GLN A 129 12.07 6.79 10.00
C GLN A 129 11.31 6.91 8.67
N LEU A 130 9.98 6.85 8.68
CA LEU A 130 9.14 6.92 7.48
C LEU A 130 8.76 8.37 7.18
N HIS A 131 8.83 8.73 5.91
CA HIS A 131 8.49 10.04 5.40
C HIS A 131 7.24 9.92 4.53
N TYR A 132 6.26 10.79 4.77
CA TYR A 132 5.07 10.85 3.92
C TYR A 132 5.45 11.28 2.51
N TYR A 133 4.87 10.62 1.51
CA TYR A 133 4.95 11.01 0.11
C TYR A 133 3.54 11.24 -0.46
N GLN A 134 3.44 12.12 -1.45
CA GLN A 134 2.18 12.42 -2.11
C GLN A 134 1.69 11.20 -2.91
N GLY A 135 0.51 10.67 -2.55
CA GLY A 135 -0.06 9.44 -3.10
C GLY A 135 -0.15 8.29 -2.09
N TYR A 136 0.55 8.39 -0.96
CA TYR A 136 0.43 7.38 0.11
C TYR A 136 -1.01 7.22 0.61
N HIS A 137 -1.76 8.32 0.67
CA HIS A 137 -3.17 8.33 1.06
C HIS A 137 -4.07 7.48 0.14
N ASP A 138 -3.73 7.32 -1.15
CA ASP A 138 -4.49 6.45 -2.07
C ASP A 138 -4.39 4.97 -1.67
N ILE A 139 -3.25 4.59 -1.07
CA ILE A 139 -3.07 3.25 -0.49
C ILE A 139 -3.87 3.13 0.79
N VAL A 140 -3.70 4.07 1.72
CA VAL A 140 -4.35 4.00 3.04
C VAL A 140 -5.88 4.01 2.92
N VAL A 141 -6.45 4.85 2.05
CA VAL A 141 -7.91 4.90 1.85
C VAL A 141 -8.44 3.58 1.29
N THR A 142 -7.67 2.89 0.45
CA THR A 142 -8.08 1.59 -0.08
C THR A 142 -8.14 0.54 1.04
N PHE A 143 -7.18 0.52 1.97
CA PHE A 143 -7.26 -0.32 3.16
C PHE A 143 -8.43 0.08 4.06
N LEU A 144 -8.63 1.37 4.31
CA LEU A 144 -9.71 1.88 5.15
C LEU A 144 -11.08 1.42 4.63
N LEU A 145 -11.32 1.55 3.32
CA LEU A 145 -12.59 1.18 2.70
C LEU A 145 -12.84 -0.33 2.72
N VAL A 146 -11.80 -1.17 2.67
CA VAL A 146 -11.94 -2.63 2.64
C VAL A 146 -12.03 -3.24 4.04
N VAL A 147 -11.20 -2.78 4.98
CA VAL A 147 -11.02 -3.44 6.28
C VAL A 147 -11.38 -2.57 7.50
N GLY A 148 -11.74 -1.30 7.29
CA GLY A 148 -12.03 -0.35 8.36
C GLY A 148 -10.79 0.16 9.11
N GLU A 149 -10.97 1.24 9.89
CA GLU A 149 -9.86 2.00 10.49
C GLU A 149 -8.88 1.15 11.31
N ARG A 150 -9.42 0.32 12.21
CA ARG A 150 -8.62 -0.45 13.17
C ARG A 150 -7.69 -1.43 12.47
N LEU A 151 -8.22 -2.21 11.52
CA LEU A 151 -7.41 -3.19 10.81
C LEU A 151 -6.50 -2.50 9.78
N ALA A 152 -7.00 -1.45 9.11
CA ALA A 152 -6.22 -0.65 8.18
C ALA A 152 -4.95 -0.08 8.85
N THR A 153 -5.07 0.46 10.07
CA THR A 153 -3.92 0.96 10.84
C THR A 153 -2.79 -0.07 10.93
N VAL A 154 -3.11 -1.29 11.36
CA VAL A 154 -2.12 -2.35 11.60
C VAL A 154 -1.55 -2.88 10.28
N LEU A 155 -2.41 -3.07 9.26
CA LEU A 155 -1.99 -3.55 7.94
C LEU A 155 -1.09 -2.53 7.24
N VAL A 156 -1.49 -1.27 7.22
CA VAL A 156 -0.74 -0.19 6.58
C VAL A 156 0.58 0.05 7.31
N GLU A 157 0.61 0.01 8.65
CA GLU A 157 1.88 0.12 9.41
C GLU A 157 2.89 -0.96 8.98
N LYS A 158 2.43 -2.21 8.86
CA LYS A 158 3.26 -3.32 8.38
C LYS A 158 3.67 -3.13 6.91
N LEU A 159 2.74 -2.69 6.07
CA LEU A 159 2.99 -2.46 4.66
C LEU A 159 4.04 -1.37 4.44
N SER A 160 3.94 -0.27 5.18
CA SER A 160 4.81 0.91 5.10
C SER A 160 6.24 0.65 5.56
N THR A 161 6.42 -0.30 6.48
CA THR A 161 7.75 -0.72 6.94
C THR A 161 8.41 -1.79 6.06
N HIS A 162 7.68 -2.34 5.06
CA HIS A 162 8.17 -3.41 4.19
C HIS A 162 7.99 -3.04 2.71
N HIS A 163 6.78 -3.18 2.16
CA HIS A 163 6.54 -3.04 0.72
C HIS A 163 6.70 -1.59 0.24
N LEU A 164 6.25 -0.62 1.03
CA LEU A 164 6.33 0.80 0.67
C LEU A 164 7.57 1.48 1.27
N ARG A 165 8.45 0.72 1.94
CA ARG A 165 9.56 1.27 2.72
C ARG A 165 10.43 2.20 1.90
N ASP A 166 10.74 1.81 0.67
CA ASP A 166 11.59 2.55 -0.26
C ASP A 166 10.91 3.84 -0.78
N PHE A 167 9.58 3.86 -0.86
CA PHE A 167 8.80 5.06 -1.24
C PHE A 167 8.72 6.08 -0.11
N MET A 168 8.92 5.65 1.14
CA MET A 168 8.84 6.47 2.34
C MET A 168 10.20 6.92 2.87
N ASP A 169 11.25 6.88 2.04
CA ASP A 169 12.53 7.48 2.37
C ASP A 169 12.50 9.02 2.25
N PRO A 170 13.45 9.73 2.89
CA PRO A 170 13.53 11.19 2.80
C PRO A 170 13.71 11.70 1.36
N THR A 171 14.29 10.89 0.48
CA THR A 171 14.46 11.19 -0.95
C THR A 171 13.79 10.12 -1.81
N MET A 172 13.42 10.50 -3.03
CA MET A 172 12.81 9.59 -4.01
C MET A 172 13.84 8.73 -4.77
N ASP A 173 15.09 8.69 -4.33
CA ASP A 173 16.14 7.99 -5.09
C ASP A 173 15.92 6.48 -5.10
N ASN A 174 15.47 5.91 -3.98
CA ASN A 174 15.08 4.49 -3.93
C ASN A 174 13.85 4.19 -4.80
N THR A 175 12.88 5.10 -4.84
CA THR A 175 11.74 5.00 -5.78
C THR A 175 12.22 5.00 -7.23
N LYS A 176 13.19 5.85 -7.60
CA LYS A 176 13.80 5.86 -8.94
C LYS A 176 14.54 4.55 -9.23
N HIS A 177 15.25 3.99 -8.24
CA HIS A 177 15.90 2.68 -8.40
C HIS A 177 14.89 1.56 -8.69
N ILE A 178 13.71 1.59 -8.07
CA ILE A 178 12.62 0.64 -8.40
C ILE A 178 12.14 0.86 -9.85
N LEU A 179 11.97 2.10 -10.27
CA LEU A 179 11.57 2.43 -11.65
C LEU A 179 12.60 1.98 -12.71
N ASN A 180 13.89 1.94 -12.36
CA ASN A 180 14.94 1.49 -13.28
C ASN A 180 14.82 0.01 -13.66
N TYR A 181 14.04 -0.80 -12.94
CA TYR A 181 13.75 -2.17 -13.37
C TYR A 181 12.82 -2.22 -14.58
N LEU A 182 12.07 -1.15 -14.89
CA LEU A 182 11.08 -1.15 -15.97
C LEU A 182 11.71 -1.41 -17.34
N MET A 183 12.75 -0.65 -17.70
CA MET A 183 13.36 -0.72 -19.03
C MET A 183 14.01 -2.08 -19.31
N PRO A 184 14.80 -2.68 -18.38
CA PRO A 184 15.31 -4.04 -18.56
C PRO A 184 14.20 -5.09 -18.73
N ILE A 185 13.10 -5.00 -17.97
CA ILE A 185 11.99 -5.95 -18.13
C ILE A 185 11.39 -5.84 -19.53
N ILE A 186 11.16 -4.61 -20.02
CA ILE A 186 10.62 -4.38 -21.37
C ILE A 186 11.61 -4.89 -22.42
N GLU A 187 12.90 -4.60 -22.30
CA GLU A 187 13.96 -5.04 -23.22
C GLU A 187 13.95 -6.55 -23.42
N ARG A 188 13.81 -7.32 -22.33
CA ARG A 188 13.83 -8.79 -22.39
C ARG A 188 12.63 -9.39 -23.09
N VAL A 189 11.51 -8.67 -23.15
CA VAL A 189 10.26 -9.15 -23.75
C VAL A 189 10.07 -8.60 -25.16
N ASN A 190 10.28 -7.30 -25.34
CA ASN A 190 10.15 -6.60 -26.60
C ASN A 190 11.24 -5.50 -26.72
N PRO A 191 12.41 -5.84 -27.31
CA PRO A 191 13.49 -4.88 -27.56
C PRO A 191 13.07 -3.69 -28.44
N GLU A 192 12.14 -3.89 -29.38
CA GLU A 192 11.70 -2.82 -30.29
C GLU A 192 10.97 -1.70 -29.54
N VAL A 193 10.07 -2.07 -28.61
CA VAL A 193 9.40 -1.10 -27.72
C VAL A 193 10.41 -0.38 -26.84
N GLN A 194 11.40 -1.13 -26.33
CA GLN A 194 12.44 -0.55 -25.49
C GLN A 194 13.29 0.47 -26.25
N ASP A 195 13.75 0.12 -27.45
CA ASP A 195 14.55 0.98 -28.33
C ASP A 195 13.76 2.24 -28.69
N PHE A 196 12.48 2.09 -29.03
CA PHE A 196 11.59 3.22 -29.32
C PHE A 196 11.45 4.16 -28.12
N MET A 197 11.20 3.62 -26.93
CA MET A 197 11.09 4.42 -25.70
C MET A 197 12.41 5.11 -25.34
N GLN A 198 13.55 4.49 -25.60
CA GLN A 198 14.87 5.12 -25.44
C GLN A 198 15.07 6.27 -26.44
N GLN A 199 14.72 6.07 -27.72
CA GLN A 199 14.82 7.10 -28.75
C GLN A 199 13.91 8.28 -28.48
N ALA A 200 12.72 8.04 -27.93
CA ALA A 200 11.80 9.09 -27.50
C ALA A 200 12.25 9.80 -26.20
N GLU A 201 13.29 9.32 -25.53
CA GLU A 201 13.81 9.89 -24.26
C GLU A 201 12.73 10.01 -23.15
N VAL A 202 11.71 9.13 -23.16
CA VAL A 202 10.56 9.23 -22.25
C VAL A 202 10.92 8.92 -20.79
N GLY A 203 11.98 8.13 -20.57
CA GLY A 203 12.37 7.66 -19.25
C GLY A 203 11.30 6.77 -18.60
N THR A 204 11.23 6.77 -17.27
CA THR A 204 10.33 5.89 -16.49
C THR A 204 9.41 6.64 -15.53
N VAL A 205 9.45 7.97 -15.54
CA VAL A 205 8.72 8.82 -14.58
C VAL A 205 7.20 8.72 -14.75
N PHE A 206 6.71 8.40 -15.95
CA PHE A 206 5.27 8.19 -16.19
C PHE A 206 4.66 7.10 -15.29
N ALA A 207 5.46 6.08 -14.93
CA ALA A 207 5.02 4.97 -14.09
C ALA A 207 5.13 5.25 -12.58
N LEU A 208 5.73 6.39 -12.18
CA LEU A 208 5.94 6.74 -10.78
C LEU A 208 4.60 6.76 -10.02
N SER A 209 3.60 7.45 -10.56
CA SER A 209 2.27 7.55 -9.94
C SER A 209 1.59 6.18 -9.78
N TRP A 210 1.87 5.23 -10.69
CA TRP A 210 1.30 3.90 -10.65
C TRP A 210 1.87 3.11 -9.49
N LEU A 211 3.18 3.15 -9.30
CA LEU A 211 3.85 2.41 -8.25
C LEU A 211 3.52 2.96 -6.87
N ILE A 212 3.63 4.27 -6.67
CA ILE A 212 3.49 4.87 -5.33
C ILE A 212 2.04 4.86 -4.83
N THR A 213 1.05 4.67 -5.72
CA THR A 213 -0.38 4.57 -5.37
C THR A 213 -0.94 3.17 -5.56
N TRP A 214 -0.11 2.18 -5.91
CA TRP A 214 -0.54 0.84 -6.32
C TRP A 214 -1.69 0.88 -7.33
N PHE A 215 -1.54 1.73 -8.35
CA PHE A 215 -2.51 1.99 -9.43
C PHE A 215 -3.85 2.58 -8.97
N GLY A 216 -4.04 2.82 -7.67
CA GLY A 216 -5.28 3.32 -7.08
C GLY A 216 -5.66 4.72 -7.57
N HIS A 217 -4.68 5.54 -7.95
CA HIS A 217 -4.95 6.87 -8.49
C HIS A 217 -5.44 6.85 -9.95
N VAL A 218 -5.02 5.85 -10.72
CA VAL A 218 -5.22 5.83 -12.18
C VAL A 218 -6.40 4.95 -12.59
N LEU A 219 -6.70 3.92 -11.80
CA LEU A 219 -7.82 3.03 -12.04
C LEU A 219 -9.12 3.59 -11.45
N SER A 220 -10.14 3.72 -12.30
CA SER A 220 -11.46 4.24 -11.89
C SER A 220 -12.32 3.22 -11.16
N ASP A 221 -12.24 1.94 -11.55
CA ASP A 221 -13.00 0.87 -10.90
C ASP A 221 -12.27 0.38 -9.64
N PHE A 222 -12.88 0.68 -8.49
CA PHE A 222 -12.39 0.26 -7.18
C PHE A 222 -12.22 -1.28 -7.09
N ARG A 223 -13.05 -2.05 -7.79
CA ARG A 223 -12.98 -3.52 -7.78
C ARG A 223 -11.67 -4.04 -8.39
N HIS A 224 -11.22 -3.42 -9.48
CA HIS A 224 -9.93 -3.76 -10.11
C HIS A 224 -8.77 -3.38 -9.20
N VAL A 225 -8.85 -2.23 -8.52
CA VAL A 225 -7.82 -1.82 -7.55
C VAL A 225 -7.70 -2.83 -6.42
N VAL A 226 -8.81 -3.19 -5.77
CA VAL A 226 -8.75 -4.15 -4.65
C VAL A 226 -8.30 -5.54 -5.12
N ARG A 227 -8.65 -5.96 -6.34
CA ARG A 227 -8.13 -7.18 -6.96
C ARG A 227 -6.60 -7.16 -7.15
N LEU A 228 -6.04 -6.01 -7.52
CA LEU A 228 -4.58 -5.83 -7.59
C LEU A 228 -3.94 -5.85 -6.20
N TYR A 229 -4.62 -5.35 -5.17
CA TYR A 229 -4.11 -5.43 -3.79
C TYR A 229 -4.02 -6.87 -3.31
N ASP A 230 -5.03 -7.71 -3.62
CA ASP A 230 -4.95 -9.16 -3.37
C ASP A 230 -3.67 -9.75 -3.98
N PHE A 231 -3.36 -9.37 -5.23
CA PHE A 231 -2.17 -9.84 -5.94
C PHE A 231 -0.86 -9.31 -5.34
N PHE A 232 -0.74 -8.00 -5.11
CA PHE A 232 0.50 -7.39 -4.59
C PHE A 232 0.82 -7.85 -3.18
N LEU A 233 -0.18 -8.01 -2.31
CA LEU A 233 0.02 -8.51 -0.94
C LEU A 233 0.46 -9.98 -0.91
N ALA A 234 0.14 -10.76 -1.94
CA ALA A 234 0.53 -12.16 -2.05
C ALA A 234 1.92 -12.36 -2.71
N CYS A 235 2.52 -11.29 -3.24
CA CYS A 235 3.70 -11.33 -4.10
C CYS A 235 4.88 -10.55 -3.52
N HIS A 236 6.01 -10.60 -4.21
CA HIS A 236 7.20 -9.82 -3.90
C HIS A 236 6.93 -8.29 -4.01
N PRO A 237 7.57 -7.41 -3.21
CA PRO A 237 7.32 -5.96 -3.23
C PRO A 237 7.58 -5.27 -4.57
N LEU A 238 8.41 -5.88 -5.42
CA LEU A 238 8.68 -5.40 -6.77
C LEU A 238 7.62 -5.83 -7.80
N MET A 239 6.64 -6.68 -7.44
CA MET A 239 5.59 -7.10 -8.37
C MET A 239 4.84 -5.93 -9.06
N PRO A 240 4.57 -4.78 -8.41
CA PRO A 240 3.99 -3.63 -9.09
C PRO A 240 4.80 -3.12 -10.30
N ILE A 241 6.14 -3.24 -10.31
CA ILE A 241 6.93 -2.83 -11.48
C ILE A 241 6.79 -3.80 -12.66
N TYR A 242 6.62 -5.10 -12.39
CA TYR A 242 6.32 -6.10 -13.42
C TYR A 242 4.93 -5.87 -14.00
N PHE A 243 3.96 -5.53 -13.15
CA PHE A 243 2.62 -5.18 -13.61
C PHE A 243 2.63 -3.92 -14.48
N ALA A 244 3.42 -2.90 -14.13
CA ALA A 244 3.64 -1.72 -14.97
C ALA A 244 4.25 -2.09 -16.33
N ALA A 245 5.28 -2.95 -16.36
CA ALA A 245 5.90 -3.42 -17.59
C ALA A 245 4.89 -4.14 -18.50
N VAL A 246 4.05 -5.01 -17.93
CA VAL A 246 3.02 -5.73 -18.68
C VAL A 246 1.97 -4.79 -19.27
N ILE A 247 1.61 -3.69 -18.60
CA ILE A 247 0.72 -2.67 -19.16
C ILE A 247 1.36 -2.00 -20.38
N VAL A 248 2.64 -1.61 -20.28
CA VAL A 248 3.36 -1.00 -21.40
C VAL A 248 3.44 -1.97 -22.58
N LEU A 249 3.85 -3.23 -22.33
CA LEU A 249 3.95 -4.26 -23.36
C LEU A 249 2.60 -4.64 -23.97
N HIS A 250 1.52 -4.60 -23.20
CA HIS A 250 0.18 -4.82 -23.75
C HIS A 250 -0.23 -3.74 -24.77
N ARG A 251 0.32 -2.54 -24.61
CA ARG A 251 0.06 -1.38 -25.47
C ARG A 251 1.19 -1.15 -26.48
N GLU A 252 1.99 -2.17 -26.78
CA GLU A 252 3.14 -2.06 -27.69
C GLU A 252 2.77 -1.46 -29.05
N GLY A 253 1.63 -1.84 -29.63
CA GLY A 253 1.15 -1.27 -30.90
C GLY A 253 0.88 0.24 -30.79
N GLU A 254 0.20 0.68 -29.73
CA GLU A 254 -0.05 2.11 -29.52
C GLU A 254 1.23 2.90 -29.28
N VAL A 255 2.21 2.30 -28.58
CA VAL A 255 3.50 2.93 -28.31
C VAL A 255 4.30 3.09 -29.59
N LEU A 256 4.40 2.04 -30.41
CA LEU A 256 5.16 2.05 -31.67
C LEU A 256 4.50 2.90 -32.77
N ASP A 257 3.17 3.01 -32.75
CA ASP A 257 2.42 3.89 -33.66
C ASP A 257 2.42 5.37 -33.20
N CYS A 258 2.92 5.66 -31.99
CA CYS A 258 3.00 7.02 -31.46
C CYS A 258 4.09 7.83 -32.17
N GLU A 259 3.99 9.16 -32.11
CA GLU A 259 5.11 10.01 -32.49
C GLU A 259 6.27 9.78 -31.51
N CYS A 260 7.46 9.52 -32.06
CA CYS A 260 8.68 9.24 -31.29
C CYS A 260 9.24 10.52 -30.65
N ASP A 261 8.48 11.08 -29.71
CA ASP A 261 8.77 12.28 -28.94
C ASP A 261 8.41 12.06 -27.46
N MET A 262 9.23 12.65 -26.57
CA MET A 262 9.09 12.48 -25.12
C MET A 262 7.68 12.82 -24.62
N ALA A 263 7.11 13.94 -25.07
CA ALA A 263 5.82 14.41 -24.57
C ALA A 263 4.67 13.53 -25.05
N MET A 264 4.73 13.06 -26.29
CA MET A 264 3.70 12.22 -26.90
C MET A 264 3.64 10.83 -26.24
N VAL A 265 4.80 10.18 -26.10
CA VAL A 265 4.89 8.87 -25.43
C VAL A 265 4.53 8.99 -23.94
N HIS A 266 4.99 10.04 -23.26
CA HIS A 266 4.62 10.29 -21.86
C HIS A 266 3.12 10.49 -21.70
N HIS A 267 2.49 11.27 -22.58
CA HIS A 267 1.04 11.51 -22.54
C HIS A 267 0.26 10.22 -22.75
N LEU A 268 0.62 9.43 -23.76
CA LEU A 268 0.00 8.14 -24.08
C LEU A 268 0.06 7.18 -22.89
N LEU A 269 1.26 7.01 -22.33
CA LEU A 269 1.49 6.07 -21.24
C LEU A 269 0.80 6.54 -19.96
N SER A 270 0.85 7.82 -19.63
CA SER A 270 0.21 8.38 -18.43
C SER A 270 -1.30 8.14 -18.36
N GLN A 271 -1.95 7.88 -19.50
CA GLN A 271 -3.36 7.51 -19.58
C GLN A 271 -3.52 6.01 -19.69
N ILE A 272 -3.91 5.34 -18.60
CA ILE A 272 -4.21 3.91 -18.61
C ILE A 272 -5.65 3.69 -19.11
N PRO A 273 -5.85 2.85 -20.16
CA PRO A 273 -7.18 2.43 -20.58
C PRO A 273 -7.93 1.72 -19.44
N GLN A 274 -9.24 1.95 -19.33
CA GLN A 274 -10.03 1.43 -18.20
C GLN A 274 -10.53 0.00 -18.41
N ASP A 275 -10.50 -0.48 -19.66
CA ASP A 275 -11.00 -1.79 -20.11
C ASP A 275 -9.86 -2.81 -20.34
N LEU A 276 -8.75 -2.65 -19.63
CA LEU A 276 -7.62 -3.57 -19.71
C LEU A 276 -8.00 -4.99 -19.22
N PRO A 277 -7.43 -6.05 -19.83
CA PRO A 277 -7.71 -7.42 -19.44
C PRO A 277 -6.92 -7.80 -18.16
N TYR A 278 -7.29 -7.23 -17.01
CA TYR A 278 -6.52 -7.26 -15.76
C TYR A 278 -6.10 -8.68 -15.33
N GLU A 279 -6.98 -9.68 -15.42
CA GLU A 279 -6.61 -11.06 -15.05
C GLU A 279 -5.49 -11.64 -15.93
N THR A 280 -5.54 -11.36 -17.24
CA THR A 280 -4.47 -11.73 -18.18
C THR A 280 -3.17 -10.97 -17.85
N LEU A 281 -3.26 -9.67 -17.53
CA LEU A 281 -2.09 -8.87 -17.18
C LEU A 281 -1.47 -9.31 -15.85
N ILE A 282 -2.27 -9.69 -14.85
CA ILE A 282 -1.80 -10.25 -13.58
C ILE A 282 -1.05 -11.56 -13.82
N SER A 283 -1.60 -12.47 -14.63
CA SER A 283 -0.93 -13.73 -14.98
C SER A 283 0.42 -13.46 -15.65
N ARG A 284 0.45 -12.59 -16.67
CA ARG A 284 1.67 -12.23 -17.38
C ARG A 284 2.71 -11.59 -16.46
N ALA A 285 2.29 -10.77 -15.49
CA ALA A 285 3.23 -10.16 -14.53
C ALA A 285 3.90 -11.22 -13.66
N GLY A 286 3.15 -12.23 -13.23
CA GLY A 286 3.72 -13.41 -12.56
C GLY A 286 4.70 -14.19 -13.44
N ASP A 287 4.35 -14.41 -14.71
CA ASP A 287 5.21 -15.10 -15.67
C ASP A 287 6.52 -14.35 -15.91
N LEU A 288 6.47 -13.01 -16.05
CA LEU A 288 7.66 -12.18 -16.21
C LEU A 288 8.54 -12.19 -14.94
N PHE A 289 7.92 -12.18 -13.76
CA PHE A 289 8.66 -12.25 -12.50
C PHE A 289 9.45 -13.55 -12.36
N VAL A 290 8.88 -14.68 -12.81
CA VAL A 290 9.56 -15.98 -12.78
C VAL A 290 10.68 -16.04 -13.84
N GLN A 291 10.44 -15.50 -15.03
CA GLN A 291 11.42 -15.52 -16.13
C GLN A 291 12.59 -14.58 -15.88
N PHE A 292 12.35 -13.42 -15.28
CA PHE A 292 13.32 -12.36 -15.08
C PHE A 292 13.28 -11.89 -13.62
N PRO A 293 13.72 -12.71 -12.65
CA PRO A 293 13.61 -12.36 -11.24
C PRO A 293 14.46 -11.12 -10.89
N PRO A 294 14.07 -10.33 -9.88
CA PRO A 294 14.77 -9.08 -9.54
C PRO A 294 16.27 -9.24 -9.26
N SER A 295 16.68 -10.40 -8.72
CA SER A 295 18.08 -10.72 -8.46
C SER A 295 18.95 -10.75 -9.71
N GLU A 296 18.38 -11.11 -10.85
CA GLU A 296 19.09 -11.11 -12.14
C GLU A 296 19.12 -9.71 -12.75
N LEU A 297 18.01 -8.97 -12.64
CA LEU A 297 17.88 -7.63 -13.23
C LEU A 297 18.62 -6.53 -12.44
N ALA A 298 18.89 -6.75 -11.14
CA ALA A 298 19.54 -5.75 -10.28
C ALA A 298 20.90 -5.26 -10.83
N ARG A 299 21.65 -6.16 -11.48
CA ARG A 299 22.96 -5.84 -12.07
C ARG A 299 22.85 -4.91 -13.29
N GLU A 300 21.77 -5.02 -14.05
CA GLU A 300 21.51 -4.26 -15.28
C GLU A 300 20.82 -2.92 -14.98
N ALA A 301 19.95 -2.88 -13.96
CA ALA A 301 19.25 -1.68 -13.52
C ALA A 301 20.15 -0.66 -12.78
N ALA A 302 21.45 -0.97 -12.58
CA ALA A 302 22.36 -0.27 -11.66
C ALA A 302 21.72 -0.04 -10.27
N ALA A 303 20.79 -0.94 -9.88
CA ALA A 303 19.97 -0.79 -8.71
C ALA A 303 20.68 -1.44 -7.53
N HIS A 304 20.85 -0.69 -6.45
CA HIS A 304 21.25 -1.28 -5.17
C HIS A 304 20.13 -2.21 -4.65
N GLU A 305 20.48 -3.18 -3.81
CA GLU A 305 19.50 -4.09 -3.21
C GLU A 305 18.47 -3.27 -2.40
N SER A 306 17.21 -3.29 -2.85
CA SER A 306 16.12 -2.50 -2.26
C SER A 306 15.86 -2.91 -0.81
N MET A 307 15.62 -1.95 0.10
CA MET A 307 15.33 -2.28 1.51
C MET A 307 14.00 -3.02 1.62
N ALA A 308 13.01 -2.70 0.78
CA ALA A 308 11.77 -3.46 0.67
C ALA A 308 12.05 -4.93 0.30
N THR A 309 13.00 -5.19 -0.59
CA THR A 309 13.39 -6.55 -0.99
C THR A 309 14.09 -7.31 0.14
N SER A 310 15.03 -6.67 0.84
CA SER A 310 15.71 -7.28 1.99
C SER A 310 14.73 -7.60 3.12
N THR A 311 13.90 -6.64 3.51
CA THR A 311 12.89 -6.83 4.57
C THR A 311 11.84 -7.87 4.16
N PHE A 312 11.54 -7.99 2.85
CA PHE A 312 10.64 -9.01 2.36
C PHE A 312 11.22 -10.42 2.41
N LYS A 313 12.52 -10.62 2.14
CA LYS A 313 13.16 -11.94 2.31
C LYS A 313 13.06 -12.40 3.78
N ASP A 314 13.38 -11.51 4.72
CA ASP A 314 13.25 -11.79 6.16
C ASP A 314 11.78 -12.06 6.54
N PHE A 315 10.86 -11.30 5.94
CA PHE A 315 9.43 -11.46 6.12
C PHE A 315 8.90 -12.80 5.60
N GLU A 316 9.35 -13.24 4.41
CA GLU A 316 8.97 -14.50 3.80
C GLU A 316 9.50 -15.68 4.62
N LEU A 317 10.76 -15.60 5.07
CA LEU A 317 11.37 -16.54 6.02
C LEU A 317 10.59 -16.59 7.34
N ALA A 318 10.18 -15.45 7.89
CA ALA A 318 9.37 -15.40 9.09
C ALA A 318 7.96 -16.00 8.87
N SER A 319 7.37 -15.82 7.67
CA SER A 319 6.05 -16.38 7.33
C SER A 319 6.06 -17.90 7.24
N THR A 320 7.17 -18.49 6.78
CA THR A 320 7.35 -19.96 6.73
C THR A 320 7.72 -20.57 8.09
N GLN A 321 8.18 -19.76 9.04
CA GLN A 321 8.66 -20.19 10.36
C GLN A 321 7.74 -19.81 11.53
N GLN A 322 6.48 -19.43 11.30
CA GLN A 322 5.50 -19.21 12.38
C GLN A 322 5.27 -20.52 13.17
N ARG A 323 6.17 -20.84 14.11
CA ARG A 323 6.05 -21.93 15.07
C ARG A 323 5.28 -21.44 16.30
N PRO A 324 4.21 -22.14 16.73
CA PRO A 324 3.40 -21.78 17.92
C PRO A 324 4.21 -21.59 19.22
N ASP A 325 5.39 -22.19 19.31
CA ASP A 325 6.22 -22.23 20.52
C ASP A 325 6.69 -20.86 21.01
N THR A 326 6.87 -19.88 20.12
CA THR A 326 7.29 -18.52 20.52
C THR A 326 6.16 -17.78 21.24
N VAL A 327 4.92 -17.95 20.76
CA VAL A 327 3.71 -17.39 21.38
C VAL A 327 3.40 -18.08 22.70
N LEU A 328 3.54 -19.41 22.78
CA LEU A 328 3.36 -20.18 24.01
C LEU A 328 4.43 -19.84 25.06
N ARG A 329 5.69 -19.66 24.65
CA ARG A 329 6.78 -19.19 25.54
C ARG A 329 6.54 -17.78 26.05
N ARG A 330 6.01 -16.87 25.22
CA ARG A 330 5.68 -15.49 25.62
C ARG A 330 4.50 -15.45 26.59
N ARG A 331 3.46 -16.26 26.36
CA ARG A 331 2.34 -16.46 27.30
C ARG A 331 2.77 -17.09 28.63
N ARG A 332 3.69 -18.06 28.61
CA ARG A 332 4.28 -18.64 29.84
C ARG A 332 5.07 -17.60 30.64
N ARG A 333 5.86 -16.74 29.95
CA ARG A 333 6.59 -15.65 30.58
C ARG A 333 5.68 -14.56 31.15
N GLN A 334 4.59 -14.22 30.47
CA GLN A 334 3.59 -13.27 31.00
C GLN A 334 2.79 -13.84 32.18
N LYS A 335 2.42 -15.14 32.15
CA LYS A 335 1.77 -15.80 33.29
C LYS A 335 2.69 -16.01 34.50
N GLN A 336 4.01 -16.13 34.30
CA GLN A 336 4.98 -16.23 35.40
C GLN A 336 5.44 -14.87 35.96
N GLY A 337 5.06 -13.75 35.33
CA GLY A 337 5.42 -12.40 35.75
C GLY A 337 4.37 -11.70 36.61
N SER A 338 3.24 -12.34 36.91
CA SER A 338 2.20 -11.79 37.79
C SER A 338 2.39 -12.35 39.21
N PRO A 339 2.86 -11.57 40.20
CA PRO A 339 2.85 -12.03 41.58
C PRO A 339 1.41 -12.00 42.09
N GLU A 340 0.85 -13.18 42.39
CA GLU A 340 -0.32 -13.31 43.24
C GLU A 340 0.00 -12.67 44.60
N SER A 341 -0.73 -11.62 44.98
CA SER A 341 -0.69 -11.08 46.34
C SER A 341 -2.09 -11.02 46.92
N SER A 342 -2.44 -12.10 47.62
CA SER A 342 -3.53 -12.13 48.57
C SER A 342 -3.10 -11.49 49.90
N THR A 343 -3.85 -10.46 50.30
CA THR A 343 -4.14 -9.99 51.68
C THR A 343 -2.99 -9.64 52.63
N ALA A 344 -2.80 -8.34 52.92
CA ALA A 344 -2.88 -7.72 54.26
C ALA A 344 -2.41 -6.24 54.23
N ASN A 345 -3.21 -5.33 54.79
CA ASN A 345 -2.76 -3.96 55.15
C ASN A 345 -1.75 -4.05 56.30
N PRO A 346 -0.71 -3.18 56.37
CA PRO A 346 -0.88 -1.94 57.15
C PRO A 346 -0.08 -0.68 56.70
N VAL A 347 -0.68 0.47 57.02
CA VAL A 347 -0.08 1.75 57.49
C VAL A 347 0.56 2.73 56.48
N MET A 348 0.01 3.95 56.53
CA MET A 348 0.49 5.20 55.93
C MET A 348 1.92 5.57 56.32
N THR A 349 2.71 6.02 55.34
CA THR A 349 3.74 7.04 55.54
C THR A 349 3.68 8.05 54.42
N VAL A 350 3.41 9.31 54.78
CA VAL A 350 3.44 10.50 53.92
C VAL A 350 4.90 10.85 53.63
N ALA A 351 5.28 11.00 52.36
CA ALA A 351 6.58 11.54 51.94
C ALA A 351 6.38 12.71 50.95
N GLN A 352 7.11 13.80 51.23
CA GLN A 352 7.04 15.14 50.64
C GLN A 352 7.45 15.22 49.15
N PRO A 353 7.05 16.30 48.43
CA PRO A 353 7.38 16.46 47.02
C PRO A 353 8.83 16.94 46.83
N SER A 354 9.59 16.24 45.99
CA SER A 354 10.98 16.58 45.67
C SER A 354 11.10 17.74 44.67
N THR A 355 12.13 18.54 44.88
CA THR A 355 12.51 19.82 44.23
C THR A 355 12.83 19.73 42.73
N ALA A 356 12.80 18.54 42.13
CA ALA A 356 13.12 18.32 40.71
C ALA A 356 12.05 18.88 39.74
N ARG A 357 10.79 18.99 40.15
CA ARG A 357 9.69 19.47 39.27
C ARG A 357 9.68 20.99 39.02
N ARG A 358 10.39 21.79 39.83
CA ARG A 358 10.41 23.26 39.66
C ARG A 358 11.41 23.73 38.60
N PHE A 359 12.53 23.03 38.43
CA PHE A 359 13.55 23.40 37.44
C PHE A 359 13.14 23.05 36.00
N VAL A 360 12.40 21.96 35.79
CA VAL A 360 11.90 21.58 34.45
C VAL A 360 10.87 22.57 33.92
N ARG A 361 9.98 23.11 34.77
CA ARG A 361 8.98 24.10 34.34
C ARG A 361 9.60 25.46 33.98
N LEU A 362 10.67 25.88 34.65
CA LEU A 362 11.38 27.12 34.31
C LEU A 362 12.20 26.99 33.01
N ALA A 363 12.79 25.83 32.75
CA ALA A 363 13.51 25.57 31.50
C ALA A 363 12.58 25.57 30.27
N VAL A 364 11.36 25.03 30.41
CA VAL A 364 10.36 25.01 29.33
C VAL A 364 9.78 26.39 29.03
N MET A 365 9.63 27.27 30.05
CA MET A 365 9.22 28.66 29.81
C MET A 365 10.32 29.53 29.18
N GLY A 366 11.60 29.24 29.44
CA GLY A 366 12.71 29.97 28.81
C GLY A 366 12.84 29.69 27.30
N LEU A 367 12.55 28.47 26.87
CA LEU A 367 12.64 28.05 25.46
C LEU A 367 11.51 28.60 24.59
N THR A 368 10.29 28.75 25.12
CA THR A 368 9.16 29.28 24.36
C THR A 368 9.24 30.79 24.12
N VAL A 369 9.80 31.55 25.07
CA VAL A 369 10.01 32.99 24.89
C VAL A 369 11.12 33.28 23.87
N ALA A 370 12.19 32.47 23.84
CA ALA A 370 13.28 32.63 22.88
C ALA A 370 12.86 32.31 21.42
N LEU A 371 12.06 31.26 21.21
CA LEU A 371 11.52 30.91 19.89
C LEU A 371 10.48 31.94 19.40
N GLY A 372 9.65 32.47 20.31
CA GLY A 372 8.71 33.55 19.99
C GLY A 372 9.39 34.85 19.55
N ALA A 373 10.48 35.24 20.22
CA ALA A 373 11.25 36.42 19.87
C ALA A 373 12.01 36.28 18.53
N ALA A 374 12.54 35.09 18.24
CA ALA A 374 13.21 34.81 16.97
C ALA A 374 12.23 34.82 15.78
N ALA A 375 11.03 34.25 15.94
CA ALA A 375 10.00 34.29 14.90
C ALA A 375 9.53 35.72 14.59
N LEU A 376 9.38 36.57 15.62
CA LEU A 376 8.95 37.96 15.45
C LEU A 376 10.03 38.83 14.78
N ALA A 377 11.31 38.57 15.07
CA ALA A 377 12.43 39.25 14.41
C ALA A 377 12.54 38.89 12.92
N VAL A 378 12.30 37.62 12.56
CA VAL A 378 12.30 37.14 11.16
C VAL A 378 11.10 37.70 10.38
N VAL A 379 9.93 37.82 11.00
CA VAL A 379 8.74 38.42 10.37
C VAL A 379 8.92 39.93 10.14
N ASN A 380 9.54 40.65 11.09
CA ASN A 380 9.80 42.08 10.92
C ASN A 380 10.85 42.37 9.84
N THR A 381 11.88 41.53 9.71
CA THR A 381 12.88 41.66 8.63
C THR A 381 12.31 41.28 7.26
N ALA A 382 11.35 40.36 7.19
CA ALA A 382 10.64 40.03 5.95
C ALA A 382 9.73 41.18 5.47
N LEU A 383 9.15 41.96 6.38
CA LEU A 383 8.29 43.11 6.03
C LEU A 383 9.07 44.31 5.49
N GLU A 384 10.35 44.46 5.82
CA GLU A 384 11.21 45.52 5.25
C GLU A 384 11.65 45.23 3.80
N TRP A 385 11.51 43.99 3.33
CA TRP A 385 11.97 43.54 2.00
C TRP A 385 10.83 43.37 0.98
N ALA A 386 9.58 43.67 1.35
CA ALA A 386 8.45 43.60 0.43
C ALA A 386 8.43 44.83 -0.51
N PRO A 387 8.44 44.63 -1.85
CA PRO A 387 8.35 45.74 -2.80
C PRO A 387 6.97 46.40 -2.72
N LYS A 388 6.94 47.75 -2.67
CA LYS A 388 5.69 48.53 -2.73
C LYS A 388 5.01 48.30 -4.07
N LEU A 389 3.89 47.57 -4.04
CA LEU A 389 2.99 47.44 -5.18
C LEU A 389 2.07 48.66 -5.23
N ASP A 390 2.36 49.59 -6.13
CA ASP A 390 1.43 50.66 -6.49
C ASP A 390 0.25 50.06 -7.26
N LEU A 391 -0.94 50.15 -6.67
CA LEU A 391 -2.20 49.69 -7.25
C LEU A 391 -2.82 50.79 -8.13
N PHE A 392 -2.73 50.57 -9.44
CA PHE A 392 -3.52 51.07 -10.59
C PHE A 392 -3.76 52.59 -10.78
N PRO A 393 -3.88 53.08 -12.02
CA PRO A 393 -4.33 54.45 -12.29
C PRO A 393 -5.83 54.65 -12.04
#